data_AF-A0A7J2J6R6-F1
#
_entry.id   AF-A0A7J2J6R6-F1
#
_cell.length_a   1.000
_cell.length_b   1.000
_cell.length_c   1.000
_cell.angle_alpha   90.00
_cell.angle_beta   90.00
_cell.angle_gamma   90.00
#
_symmetry.space_group_name_H-M   'P 1'
#
loop_
_entity.id
_entity.type
_entity.pdbx_description
1 polymer ?
#
loop_
_entity_poly.entity_id
_entity_poly.type
_entity_poly.pdbx_seq_one_letter_code
_entity_poly.pdbx_strand_id
1 'polypeptide(L)'
;GGMFSNLISQLKEQNALHRLKEVLEEVPRVRKELGYPPLVTPTSQLVGSQAVFNVLSGKRYSIVPKEVKDYVKGFYGRPPAPIDEKIKKLIIGDEEPITCRPADLLEPFLDKIPEEVKRYFRQEEDALTYALFPTAALEFFKKREKKEKEMKLEAKREKLVEVAVVSAALALQLSSEGKVRAVMPIRRRAGLSPWILAERQKLAMRGEYLASL
;
A
#
# COMPACT_ATOMS: atom_id res chain seq x y z
N GLY A 1 3.58 -12.36 28.37
CA GLY A 1 2.63 -12.27 27.23
C GLY A 1 2.61 -10.86 26.67
N GLY A 2 1.97 -10.64 25.51
CA GLY A 2 2.02 -9.36 24.78
C GLY A 2 1.62 -8.12 25.59
N MET A 3 0.62 -8.23 26.48
CA MET A 3 0.22 -7.14 27.39
C MET A 3 1.40 -6.64 28.25
N PHE A 4 2.22 -7.55 28.78
CA PHE A 4 3.34 -7.21 29.66
C PHE A 4 4.44 -6.45 28.91
N SER A 5 4.77 -6.90 27.70
CA SER A 5 5.75 -6.22 26.83
C SER A 5 5.26 -4.80 26.47
N ASN A 6 3.98 -4.63 26.14
CA ASN A 6 3.40 -3.33 25.86
C ASN A 6 3.44 -2.39 27.08
N LEU A 7 3.10 -2.92 28.26
CA LEU A 7 3.14 -2.19 29.52
C LEU A 7 4.56 -1.70 29.86
N ILE A 8 5.58 -2.53 29.63
CA ILE A 8 6.98 -2.12 29.77
C ILE A 8 7.33 -1.00 28.80
N SER A 9 6.93 -1.10 27.53
CA SER A 9 7.18 -0.05 26.55
C SER A 9 6.53 1.29 26.96
N GLN A 10 5.27 1.26 27.41
CA GLN A 10 4.58 2.45 27.91
C GLN A 10 5.29 3.10 29.10
N LEU A 11 5.76 2.31 30.06
CA LEU A 11 6.50 2.82 31.22
C LEU A 11 7.87 3.37 30.82
N LYS A 12 8.54 2.79 29.82
CA LYS A 12 9.81 3.31 29.28
C LYS A 12 9.62 4.65 28.60
N GLU A 13 8.61 4.78 27.75
CA GLU A 13 8.26 6.03 27.06
C GLU A 13 7.98 7.17 28.05
N GLN A 14 7.44 6.84 29.22
CA GLN A 14 7.16 7.81 30.29
C GLN A 14 8.26 7.91 31.35
N ASN A 15 9.44 7.33 31.11
CA ASN A 15 10.58 7.30 32.05
C ASN A 15 10.23 6.77 33.46
N ALA A 16 9.20 5.92 33.55
CA ALA A 16 8.61 5.43 34.80
C ALA A 16 8.85 3.92 35.01
N LEU A 17 9.83 3.32 34.33
CA LEU A 17 10.11 1.87 34.42
C LEU A 17 10.39 1.40 35.86
N HIS A 18 10.97 2.26 36.69
CA HIS A 18 11.22 2.00 38.11
C HIS A 18 9.93 1.71 38.91
N ARG A 19 8.77 2.12 38.41
CA ARG A 19 7.44 1.92 39.02
C ARG A 19 6.74 0.64 38.57
N LEU A 20 7.39 -0.18 37.74
CA LEU A 20 6.81 -1.42 37.21
C LEU A 20 6.24 -2.32 38.32
N LYS A 21 6.94 -2.43 39.46
CA LYS A 21 6.47 -3.23 40.59
C LYS A 21 5.13 -2.74 41.14
N GLU A 22 4.98 -1.43 41.33
CA GLU A 22 3.72 -0.81 41.78
C GLU A 22 2.58 -1.11 40.80
N VAL A 23 2.86 -1.04 39.50
CA VAL A 23 1.87 -1.34 38.46
C VAL A 23 1.42 -2.80 38.51
N LEU A 24 2.35 -3.74 38.68
CA LEU A 24 2.02 -5.16 38.79
C LEU A 24 1.22 -5.50 40.04
N GLU A 25 1.43 -4.75 41.13
CA GLU A 25 0.62 -4.86 42.35
C GLU A 25 -0.78 -4.23 42.20
N GLU A 26 -0.91 -3.21 41.36
CA GLU A 26 -2.16 -2.50 41.08
C GLU A 26 -3.07 -3.28 40.10
N VAL A 27 -2.50 -3.96 39.10
CA VAL A 27 -3.24 -4.79 38.11
C VAL A 27 -4.26 -5.74 38.75
N PRO A 28 -3.92 -6.60 39.74
CA PRO A 28 -4.89 -7.51 40.34
C PRO A 28 -5.97 -6.77 41.14
N ARG A 29 -5.69 -5.58 41.68
CA ARG A 29 -6.68 -4.75 42.39
C ARG A 29 -7.71 -4.20 41.42
N VAL A 30 -7.24 -3.59 40.33
CA VAL A 30 -8.11 -3.11 39.24
C VAL A 30 -8.92 -4.25 38.65
N ARG A 31 -8.31 -5.42 38.41
CA ARG A 31 -9.03 -6.61 37.92
C ARG A 31 -10.17 -7.02 38.86
N LYS A 32 -9.93 -7.03 40.17
CA LYS A 32 -10.95 -7.36 41.16
C LYS A 32 -12.09 -6.35 41.12
N GLU A 33 -11.76 -5.06 41.12
CA GLU A 33 -12.75 -3.98 41.10
C GLU A 33 -13.59 -3.97 39.84
N LEU A 34 -13.03 -4.37 38.70
CA LEU A 34 -13.73 -4.50 37.43
C LEU A 34 -14.48 -5.85 37.27
N GLY A 35 -14.67 -6.61 38.35
CA GLY A 35 -15.49 -7.82 38.32
C GLY A 35 -14.76 -9.06 37.77
N TYR A 36 -13.44 -9.15 37.97
CA TYR A 36 -12.59 -10.27 37.58
C TYR A 36 -12.65 -10.67 36.09
N PRO A 37 -12.54 -9.74 35.13
CA PRO A 37 -12.47 -10.12 33.72
C PRO A 37 -11.29 -11.07 33.47
N PRO A 38 -11.42 -12.03 32.55
CA PRO A 38 -10.27 -12.78 32.05
C PRO A 38 -9.26 -11.81 31.46
N LEU A 39 -7.97 -11.99 31.74
CA LEU A 39 -6.91 -11.09 31.24
C LEU A 39 -6.46 -11.54 29.84
N VAL A 40 -7.34 -11.35 28.86
CA VAL A 40 -7.10 -11.55 27.43
C VAL A 40 -7.42 -10.26 26.67
N THR A 41 -7.02 -10.12 25.40
CA THR A 41 -7.42 -8.94 24.62
C THR A 41 -8.94 -8.91 24.42
N PRO A 42 -9.64 -7.78 24.63
CA PRO A 42 -9.14 -6.44 24.98
C PRO A 42 -9.02 -6.14 26.47
N THR A 43 -9.62 -6.94 27.35
CA THR A 43 -9.72 -6.69 28.81
C THR A 43 -8.37 -6.62 29.53
N SER A 44 -7.36 -7.34 29.06
CA SER A 44 -6.00 -7.28 29.61
C SER A 44 -5.39 -5.88 29.46
N GLN A 45 -5.61 -5.23 28.32
CA GLN A 45 -5.14 -3.88 28.05
C GLN A 45 -5.91 -2.85 28.88
N LEU A 46 -7.23 -3.04 29.07
CA LEU A 46 -8.05 -2.16 29.92
C LEU A 46 -7.57 -2.14 31.37
N VAL A 47 -7.37 -3.32 31.96
CA VAL A 47 -6.89 -3.45 33.33
C VAL A 47 -5.46 -2.91 33.44
N GLY A 48 -4.60 -3.23 32.47
CA GLY A 48 -3.21 -2.78 32.44
C GLY A 48 -3.07 -1.27 32.35
N SER A 49 -3.78 -0.64 31.41
CA SER A 49 -3.72 0.81 31.21
C SER A 49 -4.28 1.56 32.42
N GLN A 50 -5.40 1.11 32.98
CA GLN A 50 -5.95 1.72 34.19
C GLN A 50 -4.99 1.60 35.38
N ALA A 51 -4.33 0.45 35.55
CA ALA A 51 -3.32 0.29 36.60
C ALA A 51 -2.13 1.24 36.42
N VAL A 52 -1.64 1.39 35.18
CA VAL A 52 -0.60 2.37 34.85
C VAL A 52 -1.06 3.79 35.21
N PHE A 53 -2.27 4.20 34.81
CA PHE A 53 -2.80 5.53 35.15
C PHE A 53 -2.95 5.75 36.66
N ASN A 54 -3.44 4.75 37.40
CA ASN A 54 -3.58 4.82 38.85
C ASN A 54 -2.23 5.05 39.53
N VAL A 55 -1.20 4.32 39.11
CA VAL A 55 0.16 4.44 39.66
C VAL A 55 0.76 5.79 39.27
N LEU A 56 0.78 6.12 37.97
CA LEU A 56 1.46 7.32 37.47
C LEU A 56 0.83 8.62 37.97
N SER A 57 -0.50 8.69 38.06
CA SER A 57 -1.20 9.85 38.64
C SER A 57 -1.08 9.95 40.17
N GLY A 58 -0.70 8.86 40.85
CA GLY A 58 -0.71 8.76 42.31
C GLY A 58 -2.11 8.74 42.93
N LYS A 59 -3.18 8.82 42.12
CA LYS A 59 -4.57 8.82 42.58
C LYS A 59 -5.39 7.86 41.73
N ARG A 60 -5.89 6.79 42.35
CA ARG A 60 -6.68 5.75 41.68
C ARG A 60 -7.92 6.34 41.02
N TYR A 61 -8.15 5.95 39.76
CA TYR A 61 -9.28 6.35 38.91
C TYR A 61 -9.45 7.87 38.75
N SER A 62 -8.38 8.66 38.95
CA SER A 62 -8.38 10.10 38.62
C SER A 62 -8.43 10.33 37.11
N ILE A 63 -7.78 9.44 36.35
CA ILE A 63 -7.80 9.38 34.90
C ILE A 63 -8.38 8.02 34.53
N VAL A 64 -9.51 8.03 33.82
CA VAL A 64 -10.20 6.81 33.40
C VAL A 64 -10.35 6.83 31.87
N PRO A 65 -9.66 5.92 31.14
CA PRO A 65 -9.79 5.80 29.70
C PRO A 65 -11.22 5.50 29.27
N LYS A 66 -11.57 5.92 28.05
CA LYS A 66 -12.91 5.71 27.49
C LYS A 66 -13.29 4.24 27.50
N GLU A 67 -12.37 3.37 27.16
CA GLU A 67 -12.61 1.93 27.04
C GLU A 67 -12.92 1.29 28.40
N VAL A 68 -12.34 1.80 29.49
CA VAL A 68 -12.69 1.38 30.85
C VAL A 68 -14.08 1.87 31.23
N LYS A 69 -14.43 3.12 30.87
CA LYS A 69 -15.81 3.62 31.04
C LYS A 69 -16.80 2.74 30.28
N ASP A 70 -16.52 2.44 29.02
CA ASP A 70 -17.37 1.64 28.15
C ASP A 70 -17.52 0.20 28.68
N TYR A 71 -16.46 -0.37 29.25
CA TYR A 71 -16.52 -1.65 29.98
C TYR A 71 -17.47 -1.58 31.18
N VAL A 72 -17.37 -0.55 32.02
CA VAL A 72 -18.26 -0.38 33.17
C VAL A 72 -19.71 -0.09 32.75
N LYS A 73 -19.91 0.58 31.61
CA LYS A 73 -21.23 0.79 30.99
C LYS A 73 -21.81 -0.48 30.34
N GLY A 74 -21.05 -1.59 30.29
CA GLY A 74 -21.53 -2.87 29.77
C GLY A 74 -21.30 -3.09 28.28
N PHE A 75 -20.63 -2.19 27.56
CA PHE A 75 -20.39 -2.31 26.11
C PHE A 75 -19.44 -3.46 25.72
N TYR A 76 -18.77 -4.07 26.71
CA TYR A 76 -17.94 -5.27 26.53
C TYR A 76 -18.65 -6.55 26.98
N GLY A 77 -19.93 -6.46 27.32
CA GLY A 77 -20.72 -7.55 27.88
C GLY A 77 -20.69 -7.59 29.40
N ARG A 78 -21.21 -8.70 29.95
CA ARG A 78 -21.36 -8.87 31.39
C ARG A 78 -20.05 -9.37 32.04
N PRO A 79 -19.55 -8.69 33.08
CA PRO A 79 -18.37 -9.16 33.82
C PRO A 79 -18.68 -10.45 34.60
N PRO A 80 -17.69 -11.33 34.83
CA PRO A 80 -17.87 -12.58 35.58
C PRO A 80 -18.37 -12.39 37.01
N ALA A 81 -17.93 -11.32 37.67
CA ALA A 81 -18.38 -10.90 38.99
C ALA A 81 -18.90 -9.46 38.93
N PRO A 82 -19.71 -9.02 39.92
CA PRO A 82 -20.12 -7.63 40.03
C PRO A 82 -18.91 -6.69 40.08
N ILE A 83 -19.01 -5.57 39.37
CA ILE A 83 -18.06 -4.46 39.49
C ILE A 83 -18.26 -3.84 40.87
N ASP A 84 -17.16 -3.41 41.51
CA ASP A 84 -17.24 -2.71 42.79
C ASP A 84 -18.10 -1.45 42.65
N GLU A 85 -19.15 -1.32 43.48
CA GLU A 85 -20.13 -0.24 43.38
C GLU A 85 -19.51 1.16 43.56
N LYS A 86 -18.47 1.29 44.39
CA LYS A 86 -17.78 2.57 44.57
C LYS A 86 -17.00 2.95 43.32
N ILE A 87 -16.34 1.97 42.71
CA ILE A 87 -15.59 2.18 41.47
C ILE A 87 -16.53 2.44 40.29
N LYS A 88 -17.64 1.70 40.20
CA LYS A 88 -18.69 1.96 39.21
C LYS A 88 -19.18 3.40 39.30
N LYS A 89 -19.59 3.86 40.51
CA LYS A 89 -20.05 5.24 40.72
C LYS A 89 -18.96 6.28 40.44
N LEU A 90 -17.70 5.97 40.73
CA LEU A 90 -16.58 6.86 40.43
C LEU A 90 -16.34 7.03 38.92
N ILE A 91 -16.58 5.97 38.13
CA ILE A 91 -16.29 5.93 36.69
C ILE A 91 -17.45 6.49 35.86
N ILE A 92 -18.68 6.08 36.15
CA ILE A 92 -19.87 6.41 35.34
C ILE A 92 -20.90 7.29 36.09
N GLY A 93 -20.66 7.64 37.35
CA GLY A 93 -21.61 8.43 38.14
C GLY A 93 -22.91 7.68 38.36
N ASP A 94 -24.02 8.31 37.98
CA ASP A 94 -25.36 7.77 38.09
C ASP A 94 -25.89 7.19 36.74
N GLU A 95 -25.02 7.05 35.73
CA GLU A 95 -25.40 6.40 34.47
C GLU A 95 -25.70 4.90 34.70
N GLU A 96 -26.73 4.39 34.03
CA GLU A 96 -27.07 2.97 34.08
C GLU A 96 -26.32 2.18 32.99
N PRO A 97 -25.61 1.08 33.35
CA PRO A 97 -25.02 0.19 32.37
C PRO A 97 -26.08 -0.51 31.51
N ILE A 98 -25.75 -0.77 30.25
CA ILE A 98 -26.60 -1.57 29.38
C ILE A 98 -26.66 -3.03 29.88
N THR A 99 -27.81 -3.67 29.68
CA THR A 99 -28.05 -5.07 30.07
C THR A 99 -28.24 -6.00 28.88
N CYS A 100 -28.42 -5.45 27.68
CA CYS A 100 -28.54 -6.20 26.43
C CYS A 100 -27.17 -6.55 25.84
N ARG A 101 -27.15 -7.32 24.74
CA ARG A 101 -25.92 -7.55 23.99
C ARG A 101 -25.51 -6.24 23.31
N PRO A 102 -24.28 -5.72 23.51
CA PRO A 102 -23.87 -4.41 22.98
C PRO A 102 -24.08 -4.25 21.46
N ALA A 103 -23.92 -5.33 20.70
CA ALA A 103 -24.12 -5.34 19.25
C ALA A 103 -25.57 -5.08 18.82
N ASP A 104 -26.56 -5.25 19.71
CA ASP A 104 -27.97 -4.99 19.41
C ASP A 104 -28.27 -3.49 19.33
N LEU A 105 -27.38 -2.64 19.86
CA LEU A 105 -27.46 -1.18 19.80
C LEU A 105 -26.74 -0.60 18.57
N LEU A 106 -26.06 -1.43 17.78
CA LEU A 106 -25.29 -0.99 16.62
C LEU A 106 -26.13 -1.07 15.36
N GLU A 107 -26.18 0.03 14.61
CA GLU A 107 -26.78 0.05 13.29
C GLU A 107 -25.82 -0.53 12.23
N PRO A 108 -26.35 -1.13 11.14
CA PRO A 108 -25.51 -1.58 10.02
C PRO A 108 -24.58 -0.49 9.52
N PHE A 109 -23.28 -0.80 9.46
CA PHE A 109 -22.24 0.19 9.14
C PHE A 109 -21.82 0.20 7.67
N LEU A 110 -21.87 -0.94 6.97
CA LEU A 110 -21.34 -1.04 5.60
C LEU A 110 -22.05 -0.09 4.62
N ASP A 111 -23.36 0.09 4.77
CA ASP A 111 -24.15 1.00 3.93
C ASP A 111 -23.85 2.47 4.18
N LYS A 112 -23.24 2.79 5.34
CA LYS A 112 -22.88 4.14 5.75
C LYS A 112 -21.47 4.55 5.33
N ILE A 113 -20.74 3.67 4.65
CA ILE A 113 -19.40 4.00 4.13
C ILE A 113 -19.56 5.12 3.08
N PRO A 114 -18.82 6.23 3.21
CA PRO A 114 -18.96 7.35 2.26
C PRO A 114 -18.53 6.97 0.84
N GLU A 115 -19.23 7.47 -0.17
CA GLU A 115 -18.95 7.18 -1.59
C GLU A 115 -17.54 7.63 -2.01
N GLU A 116 -17.02 8.72 -1.44
CA GLU A 116 -15.66 9.19 -1.66
C GLU A 116 -14.58 8.22 -1.16
N VAL A 117 -14.95 7.33 -0.23
CA VAL A 117 -14.08 6.24 0.25
C VAL A 117 -14.20 5.04 -0.68
N LYS A 118 -15.43 4.71 -1.12
CA LYS A 118 -15.68 3.55 -1.99
C LYS A 118 -14.90 3.58 -3.30
N ARG A 119 -14.55 4.77 -3.82
CA ARG A 119 -13.67 4.92 -5.01
C ARG A 119 -12.30 4.24 -4.87
N TYR A 120 -11.85 3.99 -3.64
CA TYR A 120 -10.58 3.33 -3.36
C TYR A 120 -10.69 1.80 -3.32
N PHE A 121 -11.91 1.28 -3.26
CA PHE A 121 -12.17 -0.14 -3.15
C PHE A 121 -11.96 -0.83 -4.49
N ARG A 122 -11.36 -2.02 -4.43
CA ARG A 122 -11.08 -2.87 -5.60
C ARG A 122 -11.67 -4.25 -5.45
N GLN A 123 -11.94 -4.64 -4.21
CA GLN A 123 -12.46 -5.92 -3.78
C GLN A 123 -13.32 -5.70 -2.53
N GLU A 124 -14.18 -6.66 -2.22
CA GLU A 124 -15.13 -6.54 -1.11
C GLU A 124 -14.43 -6.41 0.25
N GLU A 125 -13.24 -7.02 0.40
CA GLU A 125 -12.41 -6.96 1.59
C GLU A 125 -11.90 -5.56 1.91
N ASP A 126 -11.85 -4.64 0.93
CA ASP A 126 -11.51 -3.25 1.20
C ASP A 126 -12.61 -2.56 2.02
N ALA A 127 -13.88 -2.93 1.82
CA ALA A 127 -14.99 -2.43 2.63
C ALA A 127 -14.87 -2.92 4.08
N LEU A 128 -14.50 -4.18 4.30
CA LEU A 128 -14.24 -4.74 5.63
C LEU A 128 -13.02 -4.08 6.29
N THR A 129 -11.95 -3.86 5.52
CA THR A 129 -10.73 -3.20 6.00
C THR A 129 -11.05 -1.78 6.48
N TYR A 130 -11.86 -1.04 5.71
CA TYR A 130 -12.32 0.29 6.11
C TYR A 130 -13.25 0.23 7.33
N ALA A 131 -14.18 -0.72 7.38
CA ALA A 131 -15.10 -0.86 8.52
C ALA A 131 -14.37 -1.14 9.84
N LEU A 132 -13.30 -1.94 9.81
CA LEU A 132 -12.51 -2.26 11.00
C LEU A 132 -11.53 -1.15 11.37
N PHE A 133 -10.89 -0.50 10.39
CA PHE A 133 -9.84 0.49 10.61
C PHE A 133 -9.95 1.72 9.69
N PRO A 134 -10.96 2.59 9.83
CA PRO A 134 -11.26 3.64 8.84
C PRO A 134 -10.07 4.54 8.48
N THR A 135 -9.36 5.05 9.49
CA THR A 135 -8.23 5.96 9.31
C THR A 135 -7.03 5.27 8.65
N ALA A 136 -6.63 4.10 9.17
CA ALA A 136 -5.49 3.36 8.64
C ALA A 136 -5.77 2.80 7.23
N ALA A 137 -7.00 2.37 6.97
CA ALA A 137 -7.44 1.90 5.66
C ALA A 137 -7.33 3.01 4.60
N LEU A 138 -7.78 4.23 4.90
CA LEU A 138 -7.66 5.35 3.97
C LEU A 138 -6.21 5.67 3.60
N GLU A 139 -5.32 5.70 4.59
CA GLU A 139 -3.89 5.89 4.33
C GLU A 139 -3.30 4.77 3.49
N PHE A 140 -3.64 3.52 3.83
CA PHE A 140 -3.24 2.33 3.09
C PHE A 140 -3.71 2.37 1.63
N PHE A 141 -4.98 2.70 1.38
CA PHE A 141 -5.52 2.76 0.03
C PHE A 141 -4.85 3.84 -0.83
N LYS A 142 -4.65 5.04 -0.27
CA LYS A 142 -3.92 6.12 -0.96
C LYS A 142 -2.49 5.69 -1.30
N LYS A 143 -1.81 5.02 -0.38
CA LYS A 143 -0.45 4.51 -0.60
C LYS A 143 -0.41 3.43 -1.69
N ARG A 144 -1.39 2.52 -1.70
CA ARG A 144 -1.56 1.47 -2.72
C ARG A 144 -1.74 2.08 -4.11
N GLU A 145 -2.64 3.06 -4.24
CA GLU A 145 -2.89 3.76 -5.50
C GLU A 145 -1.65 4.53 -6.00
N LYS A 146 -0.95 5.23 -5.10
CA LYS A 146 0.29 5.95 -5.42
C LYS A 146 1.36 5.00 -5.97
N LYS A 147 1.60 3.88 -5.28
CA LYS A 147 2.59 2.88 -5.69
C LYS A 147 2.30 2.33 -7.08
N GLU A 148 1.03 2.13 -7.42
CA GLU A 148 0.65 1.66 -8.75
C GLU A 148 0.83 2.71 -9.84
N LYS A 149 0.56 3.98 -9.56
CA LYS A 149 0.84 5.06 -10.51
C LYS A 149 2.34 5.14 -10.79
N GLU A 150 3.16 4.98 -9.76
CA GLU A 150 4.63 4.93 -9.89
C GLU A 150 5.07 3.74 -10.75
N MET A 151 4.58 2.52 -10.45
CA MET A 151 4.90 1.31 -11.24
C MET A 151 4.46 1.45 -12.71
N LYS A 152 3.28 2.01 -12.98
CA LYS A 152 2.80 2.25 -14.36
C LYS A 152 3.65 3.28 -15.09
N LEU A 153 4.10 4.33 -14.40
CA LEU A 153 4.98 5.34 -14.98
C LEU A 153 6.35 4.75 -15.30
N GLU A 154 6.89 3.93 -14.41
CA GLU A 154 8.17 3.23 -14.59
C GLU A 154 8.11 2.28 -15.79
N ALA A 155 7.09 1.42 -15.85
CA ALA A 155 6.87 0.54 -17.01
C ALA A 155 6.68 1.32 -18.34
N LYS A 156 6.04 2.50 -18.29
CA LYS A 156 5.90 3.37 -19.46
C LYS A 156 7.25 3.96 -19.88
N ARG A 157 8.10 4.35 -18.93
CA ARG A 157 9.45 4.87 -19.18
C ARG A 157 10.33 3.80 -19.81
N GLU A 158 10.32 2.57 -19.29
CA GLU A 158 11.06 1.45 -19.87
C GLU A 158 10.70 1.21 -21.34
N LYS A 159 9.40 1.17 -21.65
CA LYS A 159 8.93 1.05 -23.05
C LYS A 159 9.39 2.21 -23.94
N LEU A 160 9.38 3.44 -23.43
CA LEU A 160 9.83 4.61 -24.19
C LEU A 160 11.35 4.57 -24.45
N VAL A 161 12.13 4.12 -23.47
CA VAL A 161 13.58 3.92 -23.64
C VAL A 161 13.85 2.86 -24.69
N GLU A 162 13.15 1.73 -24.65
CA GLU A 162 13.30 0.66 -25.63
C GLU A 162 13.01 1.16 -27.07
N VAL A 163 11.90 1.89 -27.27
CA VAL A 163 11.56 2.49 -28.56
C VAL A 163 12.61 3.50 -29.02
N ALA A 164 13.13 4.34 -28.11
CA ALA A 164 14.15 5.33 -28.43
C ALA A 164 15.48 4.66 -28.85
N VAL A 165 15.88 3.57 -28.19
CA VAL A 165 17.08 2.81 -28.53
C VAL A 165 16.95 2.18 -29.91
N VAL A 166 15.82 1.53 -30.22
CA VAL A 166 15.56 0.95 -31.55
C VAL A 166 15.56 2.03 -32.63
N SER A 167 14.91 3.16 -32.37
CA SER A 167 14.86 4.29 -33.32
C SER A 167 16.24 4.89 -33.58
N ALA A 168 17.05 5.07 -32.53
CA ALA A 168 18.42 5.56 -32.65
C ALA A 168 19.32 4.58 -33.43
N ALA A 169 19.19 3.27 -33.16
CA ALA A 169 19.91 2.24 -33.91
C ALA A 169 19.55 2.25 -35.40
N LEU A 170 18.26 2.36 -35.74
CA LEU A 170 17.80 2.48 -37.12
C LEU A 170 18.32 3.76 -37.80
N ALA A 171 18.29 4.89 -37.10
CA ALA A 171 18.79 6.16 -37.63
C ALA A 171 20.30 6.10 -37.91
N LEU A 172 21.08 5.45 -37.04
CA LEU A 172 22.51 5.20 -37.26
C LEU A 172 22.75 4.27 -38.46
N GLN A 173 21.96 3.21 -38.61
CA GLN A 173 22.03 2.28 -39.74
C GLN A 173 21.76 2.99 -41.08
N LEU A 174 20.67 3.76 -41.16
CA LEU A 174 20.31 4.53 -42.36
C LEU A 174 21.36 5.60 -42.68
N SER A 175 21.95 6.24 -41.66
CA SER A 175 23.03 7.23 -41.85
C SER A 175 24.34 6.58 -42.31
N SER A 176 24.60 5.33 -41.92
CA SER A 176 25.73 4.53 -42.39
C SER A 176 25.58 4.13 -43.87
N GLU A 177 24.36 3.76 -44.29
CA GLU A 177 24.05 3.42 -45.69
C GLU A 177 24.13 4.62 -46.64
N GLY A 178 24.00 5.86 -46.14
CA GLY A 178 24.27 7.09 -46.90
C GLY A 178 25.73 7.29 -47.34
N LYS A 179 26.65 6.40 -46.93
CA LYS A 179 28.05 6.37 -47.36
C LYS A 179 28.40 5.21 -48.28
N VAL A 180 27.43 4.55 -48.93
CA VAL A 180 27.76 3.74 -50.10
C VAL A 180 28.06 4.67 -51.27
N ARG A 181 29.32 5.15 -51.35
CA ARG A 181 29.85 5.64 -52.62
C ARG A 181 29.79 4.46 -53.59
N ALA A 182 28.88 4.51 -54.56
CA ALA A 182 28.97 3.66 -55.71
C ALA A 182 30.35 3.91 -56.34
N VAL A 183 31.30 3.01 -56.08
CA VAL A 183 32.58 3.01 -56.78
C VAL A 183 32.26 2.49 -58.17
N MET A 184 31.82 3.39 -59.05
CA MET A 184 31.76 3.09 -60.47
C MET A 184 33.21 2.89 -60.92
N PRO A 185 33.63 1.67 -61.30
CA PRO A 185 34.96 1.50 -61.85
C PRO A 185 35.02 2.36 -63.11
N ILE A 186 35.93 3.34 -63.12
CA ILE A 186 36.27 4.05 -64.33
C ILE A 186 36.88 3.00 -65.25
N ARG A 187 36.07 2.45 -66.17
CA ARG A 187 36.58 1.73 -67.33
C ARG A 187 37.47 2.72 -68.05
N ARG A 188 38.80 2.55 -67.94
CA ARG A 188 39.71 3.13 -68.94
C ARG A 188 39.13 2.72 -70.30
N ARG A 189 38.85 3.69 -71.16
CA ARG A 189 38.49 3.42 -72.56
C ARG A 189 39.67 2.65 -73.17
N ALA A 190 39.65 1.33 -73.10
CA ALA A 190 40.33 0.52 -74.07
C ALA A 190 39.66 0.85 -75.40
N GLY A 191 40.45 1.24 -76.40
CA GLY A 191 39.96 1.49 -77.75
C GLY A 191 39.05 0.35 -78.22
N LEU A 192 38.11 0.67 -79.12
CA LEU A 192 37.17 -0.31 -79.65
C LEU A 192 37.91 -1.60 -80.02
N SER A 193 37.49 -2.72 -79.44
CA SER A 193 38.11 -4.01 -79.77
C SER A 193 37.86 -4.30 -81.26
N PRO A 194 38.81 -4.96 -81.95
CA PRO A 194 38.65 -5.35 -83.35
C PRO A 194 37.35 -6.13 -83.62
N TRP A 195 36.87 -6.88 -82.63
CA TRP A 195 35.60 -7.61 -82.70
C TRP A 195 34.37 -6.70 -82.76
N ILE A 196 34.37 -5.56 -82.06
CA ILE A 196 33.25 -4.60 -82.10
C ILE A 196 33.22 -3.86 -83.44
N LEU A 197 34.39 -3.60 -84.04
CA LEU A 197 34.48 -3.02 -85.38
C LEU A 197 33.99 -3.98 -86.47
N ALA A 198 34.37 -5.26 -86.37
CA ALA A 198 33.93 -6.29 -87.31
C ALA A 198 32.40 -6.49 -87.30
N GLU A 199 31.77 -6.45 -86.12
CA GLU A 199 30.31 -6.60 -86.00
C GLU A 199 29.55 -5.40 -86.60
N ARG A 200 30.08 -4.18 -86.42
CA ARG A 200 29.51 -2.96 -87.02
C ARG A 200 29.63 -2.96 -88.55
N GLN A 201 30.72 -3.48 -89.09
CA GLN A 201 30.92 -3.61 -90.53
C GLN A 201 29.97 -4.66 -91.15
N LYS A 202 29.71 -5.76 -90.42
CA LYS A 202 28.69 -6.74 -90.81
C LYS A 202 27.27 -6.16 -90.77
N LEU A 203 26.95 -5.33 -89.79
CA LEU A 203 25.64 -4.67 -89.69
C LEU A 203 25.44 -3.63 -90.80
N ALA A 204 26.48 -2.88 -91.17
CA ALA A 204 26.42 -1.95 -92.32
C ALA A 204 26.18 -2.71 -93.64
N MET A 205 26.89 -3.82 -93.86
CA MET A 205 26.72 -4.67 -95.05
C MET A 205 25.36 -5.40 -95.08
N ARG A 206 24.76 -5.71 -93.91
CA ARG A 206 23.39 -6.25 -93.83
C ARG A 206 22.30 -5.20 -94.03
N GLY A 207 22.57 -3.93 -93.72
CA GLY A 207 21.65 -2.82 -93.97
C GLY A 207 21.50 -2.48 -95.46
N GLU A 208 22.53 -2.74 -96.27
CA GLU A 208 22.48 -2.52 -97.72
C GLU A 208 21.79 -3.67 -98.48
N TYR A 209 21.74 -4.89 -97.91
CA TYR A 209 21.06 -6.01 -98.55
C TYR A 209 19.54 -5.88 -98.52
N LEU A 210 18.94 -5.37 -97.44
CA LEU A 210 17.48 -5.18 -97.30
C LEU A 210 16.92 -3.96 -98.06
N ALA A 211 17.79 -3.16 -98.69
CA ALA A 211 17.39 -2.07 -99.57
C ALA A 211 17.45 -2.48 -101.06
N SER A 212 17.82 -3.74 -101.39
CA SER A 212 17.91 -4.17 -102.79
C SER A 212 17.37 -5.56 -103.14
N LEU A 213 16.93 -6.42 -102.21
CA LEU A 213 16.11 -7.64 -102.42
C LEU A 213 15.81 -8.34 -101.07
#